data_AF-A0A519UDP9-F1
#
_entry.id   AF-A0A519UDP9-F1
#
_cell.length_a   1.000
_cell.length_b   1.000
_cell.length_c   1.000
_cell.angle_alpha   90.00
_cell.angle_beta   90.00
_cell.angle_gamma   90.00
#
_symmetry.space_group_name_H-M   'P 1'
#
loop_
_entity.id
_entity.type
_entity.pdbx_description
1 polymer ?
#
loop_
_entity_poly.entity_id
_entity_poly.type
_entity_poly.pdbx_seq_one_letter_code
_entity_poly.pdbx_strand_id
1 'polypeptide(L)'
;MKKFYAVSILLMASVTLLAQKTWNGGNGSWAVATNWSPNGVPAANATVTFNTGTAFTVTNVPNRTLNDITVTGNTDVTLQSAGAGGTITIANSTGDDLGVAVGSILRLGSNFNIA
;
A
#
# COMPACT_ATOMS: atom_id res chain seq x y z
N MET A 1 41.54 6.11 34.14
CA MET A 1 40.19 6.64 33.85
C MET A 1 39.71 5.99 32.57
N LYS A 2 38.77 5.03 32.69
CA LYS A 2 38.29 4.20 31.58
C LYS A 2 37.27 5.02 30.77
N LYS A 3 37.55 5.25 29.49
CA LYS A 3 36.66 5.96 28.58
C LYS A 3 35.48 5.03 28.25
N PHE A 4 34.28 5.40 28.66
CA PHE A 4 33.05 4.69 28.32
C PHE A 4 32.67 5.07 26.87
N TYR A 5 32.67 4.09 25.97
CA TYR A 5 32.10 4.27 24.64
C TYR A 5 30.58 4.11 24.75
N ALA A 6 29.85 5.18 24.41
CA ALA A 6 28.40 5.15 24.31
C ALA A 6 28.00 4.21 23.16
N VAL A 7 27.42 3.07 23.51
CA VAL A 7 26.77 2.17 22.57
C VAL A 7 25.53 2.88 22.04
N SER A 8 25.61 3.36 20.80
CA SER A 8 24.44 3.85 20.07
C SER A 8 23.69 2.65 19.53
N ILE A 9 22.59 2.27 20.19
CA ILE A 9 21.63 1.31 19.65
C ILE A 9 20.91 2.01 18.50
N LEU A 10 21.27 1.65 17.26
CA LEU A 10 20.47 1.94 16.09
C LEU A 10 19.25 1.00 16.13
N LEU A 11 18.09 1.53 16.52
CA LEU A 11 16.81 0.82 16.42
C LEU A 11 16.46 0.68 14.93
N MET A 12 16.99 -0.35 14.26
CA MET A 12 16.42 -0.78 12.98
C MET A 12 15.07 -1.42 13.30
N ALA A 13 13.99 -0.63 13.19
CA ALA A 13 12.66 -1.19 13.04
C ALA A 13 12.68 -2.03 11.76
N SER A 14 12.82 -3.35 11.91
CA SER A 14 12.66 -4.29 10.80
C SER A 14 11.19 -4.31 10.43
N VAL A 15 10.77 -3.37 9.58
CA VAL A 15 9.54 -3.52 8.80
C VAL A 15 9.78 -4.73 7.91
N THR A 16 9.02 -5.80 8.11
CA THR A 16 9.12 -6.97 7.26
C THR A 16 8.77 -6.51 5.84
N LEU A 17 9.70 -6.65 4.89
CA LEU A 17 9.52 -6.21 3.49
C LEU A 17 8.35 -6.91 2.79
N LEU A 18 7.80 -7.96 3.41
CA LEU A 18 6.58 -8.64 2.98
C LEU A 18 5.30 -7.89 3.41
N ALA A 19 5.38 -7.07 4.45
CA ALA A 19 4.29 -6.26 4.95
C ALA A 19 4.13 -4.95 4.18
N GLN A 20 5.16 -4.38 3.54
CA GLN A 20 5.00 -3.14 2.77
C GLN A 20 5.10 -3.38 1.26
N LYS A 21 4.16 -2.82 0.49
CA LYS A 21 4.14 -2.89 -0.96
C LYS A 21 3.82 -1.54 -1.60
N THR A 22 4.68 -1.13 -2.53
CA THR A 22 4.54 0.10 -3.28
C THR A 22 4.23 -0.23 -4.73
N TRP A 23 3.22 0.41 -5.30
CA TRP A 23 2.89 0.28 -6.71
C TRP A 23 3.93 1.02 -7.58
N ASN A 24 4.57 0.31 -8.51
CA ASN A 24 5.50 0.90 -9.48
C ASN A 24 4.96 0.89 -10.92
N GLY A 25 3.72 0.43 -11.13
CA GLY A 25 3.07 0.40 -12.44
C GLY A 25 2.37 1.72 -12.82
N GLY A 26 1.97 1.82 -14.08
CA GLY A 26 0.91 2.74 -14.51
C GLY A 26 -0.45 2.04 -14.41
N ASN A 27 -1.26 2.15 -15.47
CA ASN A 27 -2.42 1.28 -15.63
C ASN A 27 -1.97 -0.20 -15.62
N GLY A 28 -2.59 -1.02 -14.78
CA GLY A 28 -2.13 -2.40 -14.64
C GLY A 28 -2.94 -3.25 -13.66
N SER A 29 -2.61 -4.54 -13.60
CA SER A 29 -3.28 -5.51 -12.74
C SER A 29 -2.56 -5.64 -11.39
N TRP A 30 -3.32 -5.61 -10.29
CA TRP A 30 -2.84 -5.90 -8.94
C TRP A 30 -2.16 -7.27 -8.86
N ALA A 31 -2.61 -8.24 -9.66
CA ALA A 31 -2.12 -9.62 -9.64
C ALA A 31 -0.73 -9.80 -10.30
N VAL A 32 -0.17 -8.77 -10.94
CA VAL A 32 1.14 -8.84 -11.60
C VAL A 32 2.25 -8.44 -10.63
N ALA A 33 3.11 -9.40 -10.28
CA ALA A 33 4.17 -9.22 -9.29
C ALA A 33 5.17 -8.09 -9.59
N THR A 34 5.44 -7.80 -10.87
CA THR A 34 6.37 -6.76 -11.30
C THR A 34 5.80 -5.34 -11.23
N ASN A 35 4.48 -5.19 -10.98
CA ASN A 35 3.84 -3.90 -10.71
C ASN A 35 3.92 -3.49 -9.24
N TRP A 36 4.55 -4.33 -8.41
CA TRP A 36 4.82 -4.05 -7.01
C TRP A 36 6.31 -4.05 -6.70
N SER A 37 6.71 -3.17 -5.79
CA SER A 37 8.02 -3.12 -5.15
C SER A 37 7.89 -3.28 -3.64
N PRO A 38 8.68 -4.15 -2.98
CA PRO A 38 9.53 -5.19 -3.57
C PRO A 38 8.71 -6.15 -4.44
N ASN A 39 9.34 -6.81 -5.43
CA ASN A 39 8.65 -7.70 -6.36
C ASN A 39 7.76 -8.73 -5.63
N GLY A 40 6.54 -8.92 -6.13
CA GLY A 40 5.54 -9.82 -5.55
C GLY A 40 4.29 -9.07 -5.10
N VAL A 41 3.13 -9.71 -5.23
CA VAL A 41 1.84 -9.09 -4.90
C VAL A 41 1.67 -8.87 -3.39
N PRO A 42 0.91 -7.85 -2.96
CA PRO A 42 0.55 -7.68 -1.56
C PRO A 42 -0.15 -8.90 -0.96
N ALA A 43 0.43 -9.39 0.14
CA ALA A 43 -0.16 -10.43 0.97
C ALA A 43 -1.31 -9.85 1.82
N ALA A 44 -1.98 -10.70 2.60
CA ALA A 44 -2.88 -10.21 3.64
C ALA A 44 -2.09 -9.39 4.68
N ASN A 45 -2.75 -8.39 5.26
CA ASN A 45 -2.18 -7.49 6.27
C ASN A 45 -0.96 -6.72 5.76
N ALA A 46 -0.86 -6.52 4.45
CA ALA A 46 0.14 -5.63 3.88
C ALA A 46 -0.31 -4.17 4.00
N THR A 47 0.64 -3.27 4.21
CA THR A 47 0.56 -1.84 3.96
C THR A 47 0.81 -1.59 2.47
N VAL A 48 -0.12 -0.90 1.81
CA VAL A 48 -0.07 -0.62 0.37
C VAL A 48 0.11 0.87 0.13
N THR A 49 1.06 1.23 -0.73
CA THR A 49 1.36 2.63 -1.07
C THR A 49 1.25 2.88 -2.58
N PHE A 50 0.56 3.96 -2.93
CA PHE A 50 0.48 4.52 -4.29
C PHE A 50 1.09 5.92 -4.29
N ASN A 51 2.22 6.10 -4.99
CA ASN A 51 2.98 7.34 -4.94
C ASN A 51 3.69 7.69 -6.26
N THR A 52 3.10 7.32 -7.40
CA THR A 52 3.74 7.50 -8.71
C THR A 52 3.68 8.94 -9.24
N GLY A 53 2.82 9.79 -8.67
CA GLY A 53 2.61 11.17 -9.13
C GLY A 53 1.90 11.29 -10.47
N THR A 54 1.16 10.26 -10.86
CA THR A 54 0.38 10.20 -12.09
C THR A 54 -1.02 9.63 -11.84
N ALA A 55 -1.89 9.72 -12.85
CA ALA A 55 -3.22 9.13 -12.83
C ALA A 55 -3.22 7.73 -13.46
N PHE A 56 -3.79 6.72 -12.78
CA PHE A 56 -3.88 5.36 -13.31
C PHE A 56 -5.00 4.52 -12.67
N THR A 57 -5.33 3.41 -13.33
CA THR A 57 -6.27 2.40 -12.84
C THR A 57 -5.54 1.10 -12.52
N VAL A 58 -5.78 0.58 -11.31
CA VAL A 58 -5.36 -0.74 -10.86
C VAL A 58 -6.54 -1.70 -10.96
N THR A 59 -6.43 -2.68 -11.84
CA THR A 59 -7.46 -3.70 -12.06
C THR A 59 -7.15 -4.99 -11.31
N ASN A 60 -8.12 -5.91 -11.28
CA ASN A 60 -7.99 -7.20 -10.61
C ASN A 60 -7.61 -7.10 -9.14
N VAL A 61 -8.07 -6.05 -8.46
CA VAL A 61 -7.88 -5.90 -7.02
C VAL A 61 -8.65 -7.03 -6.31
N PRO A 62 -7.96 -7.88 -5.51
CA PRO A 62 -8.58 -9.03 -4.87
C PRO A 62 -9.38 -8.63 -3.63
N ASN A 63 -10.19 -9.56 -3.12
CA ASN A 63 -10.71 -9.45 -1.76
C ASN A 63 -9.58 -9.66 -0.76
N ARG A 64 -9.33 -8.67 0.11
CA ARG A 64 -8.18 -8.72 1.03
C ARG A 64 -8.38 -7.83 2.25
N THR A 65 -7.87 -8.28 3.40
CA THR A 65 -7.56 -7.41 4.53
C THR A 65 -6.15 -6.86 4.37
N LEU A 66 -6.02 -5.54 4.42
CA LEU A 66 -4.75 -4.81 4.44
C LEU A 66 -4.61 -4.10 5.79
N ASN A 67 -3.37 -3.83 6.19
CA ASN A 67 -3.15 -2.98 7.35
C ASN A 67 -3.49 -1.54 6.97
N ASP A 68 -2.93 -1.06 5.86
CA ASP A 68 -3.06 0.34 5.46
C ASP A 68 -3.14 0.50 3.96
N ILE A 69 -3.78 1.59 3.53
CA ILE A 69 -3.61 2.15 2.19
C ILE A 69 -3.15 3.60 2.31
N THR A 70 -2.11 3.96 1.57
CA THR A 70 -1.64 5.35 1.48
C THR A 70 -1.52 5.80 0.03
N VAL A 71 -2.06 6.96 -0.30
CA VAL A 71 -1.93 7.61 -1.61
C VAL A 71 -1.25 8.97 -1.45
N THR A 72 -0.08 9.16 -2.05
CA THR A 72 0.77 10.36 -1.85
C THR A 72 1.38 10.87 -3.15
N GLY A 73 2.07 12.00 -3.09
CA GLY A 73 2.88 12.52 -4.20
C GLY A 73 2.07 12.95 -5.42
N ASN A 74 0.86 13.50 -5.25
CA ASN A 74 -0.02 13.91 -6.34
C ASN A 74 -0.49 12.74 -7.23
N THR A 75 -0.76 11.60 -6.60
CA THR A 75 -1.20 10.38 -7.29
C THR A 75 -2.73 10.32 -7.36
N ASP A 76 -3.29 10.03 -8.53
CA ASP A 76 -4.71 9.70 -8.71
C ASP A 76 -4.84 8.22 -9.08
N VAL A 77 -5.31 7.41 -8.14
CA VAL A 77 -5.45 5.96 -8.35
C VAL A 77 -6.92 5.56 -8.31
N THR A 78 -7.35 4.82 -9.33
CA THR A 78 -8.63 4.12 -9.33
C THR A 78 -8.43 2.64 -9.06
N LEU A 79 -9.06 2.10 -8.02
CA LEU A 79 -9.05 0.66 -7.72
C LEU A 79 -10.29 -0.01 -8.32
N GLN A 80 -10.06 -1.04 -9.14
CA GLN A 80 -11.12 -1.83 -9.75
C GLN A 80 -10.97 -3.30 -9.39
N SER A 81 -12.06 -3.88 -8.88
CA SER A 81 -12.06 -5.27 -8.41
C SER A 81 -11.80 -6.28 -9.54
N ALA A 82 -11.36 -7.47 -9.15
CA ALA A 82 -11.28 -8.63 -10.06
C ALA A 82 -12.65 -9.20 -10.47
N GLY A 83 -13.72 -8.87 -9.73
CA GLY A 83 -15.06 -9.37 -9.97
C GLY A 83 -16.11 -8.60 -9.15
N ALA A 84 -17.38 -8.93 -9.31
CA ALA A 84 -18.45 -8.26 -8.58
C ALA A 84 -18.28 -8.43 -7.05
N GLY A 85 -18.44 -7.32 -6.30
CA GLY A 85 -18.34 -7.33 -4.84
C GLY A 85 -16.92 -7.33 -4.30
N GLY A 86 -15.95 -6.78 -5.06
CA GLY A 86 -14.58 -6.66 -4.60
C GLY A 86 -14.50 -5.83 -3.33
N THR A 87 -13.86 -6.35 -2.29
CA THR A 87 -13.78 -5.69 -0.98
C THR A 87 -12.34 -5.66 -0.49
N ILE A 88 -11.84 -4.46 -0.20
CA ILE A 88 -10.68 -4.31 0.67
C ILE A 88 -11.18 -3.92 2.06
N THR A 89 -10.75 -4.70 3.05
CA THR A 89 -10.88 -4.33 4.45
C THR A 89 -9.58 -3.69 4.90
N ILE A 90 -9.66 -2.54 5.57
CA ILE A 90 -8.48 -1.88 6.14
C ILE A 90 -8.60 -1.95 7.66
N ALA A 91 -7.65 -2.60 8.31
CA ALA A 91 -7.70 -2.85 9.74
C ALA A 91 -6.28 -2.83 10.32
N ASN A 92 -5.67 -1.65 10.43
CA ASN A 92 -4.43 -1.49 11.17
C ASN A 92 -4.70 -1.65 12.67
N SER A 93 -3.65 -2.03 13.40
CA SER A 93 -3.62 -2.02 14.85
C SER A 93 -3.15 -0.68 15.45
N THR A 94 -2.47 0.20 14.67
CA THR A 94 -1.94 1.49 15.15
C THR A 94 -1.73 2.52 14.05
N GLY A 95 -2.31 3.73 14.17
CA GLY A 95 -2.12 4.83 13.21
C GLY A 95 -3.35 5.07 12.33
N ASP A 96 -3.15 5.74 11.19
CA ASP A 96 -4.20 5.97 10.19
C ASP A 96 -4.29 4.77 9.23
N ASP A 97 -5.45 4.10 9.19
CA ASP A 97 -5.75 3.00 8.27
C ASP A 97 -5.69 3.45 6.79
N LEU A 98 -6.26 4.62 6.50
CA LEU A 98 -6.39 5.17 5.15
C LEU A 98 -5.86 6.61 5.09
N GLY A 99 -4.73 6.79 4.41
CA GLY A 99 -4.13 8.11 4.17
C GLY A 99 -4.21 8.54 2.71
N VAL A 100 -4.84 9.68 2.43
CA VAL A 100 -4.81 10.33 1.11
C VAL A 100 -4.24 11.73 1.28
N ALA A 101 -3.02 11.95 0.80
CA ALA A 101 -2.33 13.23 0.93
C ALA A 101 -2.96 14.32 0.05
N VAL A 102 -2.66 15.58 0.36
CA VAL A 102 -3.10 16.72 -0.46
C VAL A 102 -2.66 16.57 -1.92
N GLY A 103 -3.59 16.84 -2.84
CA GLY A 103 -3.36 16.72 -4.28
C GLY A 103 -3.39 15.28 -4.81
N SER A 104 -3.59 14.28 -3.95
CA SER A 104 -3.83 12.89 -4.34
C SER A 104 -5.32 12.53 -4.30
N ILE A 105 -5.69 11.47 -5.01
CA ILE A 105 -7.05 10.95 -5.08
C ILE A 105 -7.01 9.42 -5.02
N LEU A 106 -7.89 8.83 -4.20
CA LEU A 106 -8.26 7.42 -4.26
C LEU A 106 -9.70 7.32 -4.77
N ARG A 107 -9.89 6.64 -5.90
CA ARG A 107 -11.22 6.39 -6.49
C ARG A 107 -11.55 4.91 -6.37
N LEU A 108 -12.80 4.63 -6.00
CA LEU A 108 -13.35 3.28 -6.05
C LEU A 108 -14.03 3.10 -7.41
N GLY A 109 -13.55 2.12 -8.18
CA GLY A 109 -14.16 1.72 -9.44
C GLY A 109 -15.47 0.95 -9.22
N SER A 110 -16.04 0.46 -10.32
CA SER A 110 -17.34 -0.22 -10.30
C SER A 110 -17.34 -1.45 -9.37
N ASN A 111 -18.41 -1.59 -8.57
CA ASN A 111 -18.64 -2.73 -7.68
C ASN A 111 -17.49 -3.01 -6.67
N PHE A 112 -16.81 -1.95 -6.24
CA PHE A 112 -15.74 -1.99 -5.27
C PHE A 112 -16.19 -1.38 -3.93
N ASN A 113 -15.95 -2.09 -2.83
CA ASN A 113 -16.28 -1.68 -1.47
C ASN A 113 -14.99 -1.50 -0.64
N ILE A 114 -15.02 -0.54 0.28
CA ILE A 114 -14.13 -0.50 1.44
C ILE A 114 -14.96 -0.91 2.65
N ALA A 115 -14.41 -1.82 3.47
CA ALA A 115 -15.05 -2.34 4.68
C ALA A 115 -14.18 -2.14 5.91
#